data_AF-A0AA50GA13-F1
#
_entry.id   AF-A0AA50GA13-F1
#
_cell.length_a   1.000
_cell.length_b   1.000
_cell.length_c   1.000
_cell.angle_alpha   90.00
_cell.angle_beta   90.00
_cell.angle_gamma   90.00
#
_symmetry.space_group_name_H-M   'P 1'
#
loop_
_entity.id
_entity.type
_entity.pdbx_description
1 polymer ?
#
loop_
_entity_poly.entity_id
_entity_poly.type
_entity_poly.pdbx_seq_one_letter_code
_entity_poly.pdbx_strand_id
1 'polypeptide(L)'
;EDLLDLKGKVESRLMSMWNNVKFGWTVKIKTSFSKESPVWLLGRCYHRKLSPTGSIESSTEMGTEATAHNPVEQIYGEGIEGFKSDFISRIWMTYRREFPTISGSAFTTDCGWGCMLRSGQMMLAQALVCHFLGRSWRW
;
A
#
# COMPACT_ATOMS: atom_id res chain seq x y z
N GLU A 1 43.07 -17.20 4.69
CA GLU A 1 42.10 -16.15 4.30
C GLU A 1 40.74 -16.75 3.92
N ASP A 2 40.69 -17.86 3.18
CA ASP A 2 39.44 -18.56 2.81
C ASP A 2 38.51 -18.96 3.96
N LEU A 3 39.06 -19.36 5.12
CA LEU A 3 38.24 -19.77 6.28
C LEU A 3 37.48 -18.58 6.91
N LEU A 4 38.05 -17.39 6.87
CA LEU A 4 37.44 -16.17 7.40
C LEU A 4 36.32 -15.68 6.46
N ASP A 5 36.54 -15.79 5.15
CA ASP A 5 35.52 -15.47 4.13
C ASP A 5 34.34 -16.45 4.20
N LEU A 6 34.62 -17.75 4.37
CA LEU A 6 33.59 -18.77 4.56
C LEU A 6 32.74 -18.51 5.82
N LYS A 7 33.39 -18.11 6.93
CA LYS A 7 32.71 -17.76 8.17
C LYS A 7 31.77 -16.56 7.99
N GLY A 8 32.23 -15.48 7.37
CA GLY A 8 31.41 -14.29 7.12
C GLY A 8 30.21 -14.58 6.20
N LYS A 9 30.39 -15.45 5.21
CA LYS A 9 29.32 -15.89 4.31
C LYS A 9 28.27 -16.75 5.01
N VAL A 10 28.67 -17.60 5.95
CA VAL A 10 27.73 -18.40 6.75
C VAL A 10 26.98 -17.51 7.76
N GLU A 11 27.67 -16.60 8.42
CA GLU A 11 27.06 -15.66 9.38
C GLU A 11 26.02 -14.75 8.71
N SER A 12 26.34 -14.19 7.53
CA SER A 12 25.40 -13.39 6.76
C SER A 12 24.16 -14.19 6.34
N ARG A 13 24.33 -15.45 5.93
CA ARG A 13 23.21 -16.35 5.59
C ARG A 13 22.35 -16.65 6.82
N LEU A 14 22.96 -16.95 7.96
CA LEU A 14 22.25 -17.24 9.20
C LEU A 14 21.48 -16.02 9.71
N MET A 15 22.09 -14.83 9.72
CA MET A 15 21.41 -13.58 10.06
C MET A 15 20.26 -13.28 9.10
N SER A 16 20.45 -13.57 7.82
CA SER A 16 19.40 -13.48 6.81
C SER A 16 18.22 -14.42 7.10
N MET A 17 18.50 -15.68 7.49
CA MET A 17 17.48 -16.66 7.88
C MET A 17 16.76 -16.22 9.16
N TRP A 18 17.50 -15.72 10.15
CA TRP A 18 16.94 -15.17 11.38
C TRP A 18 16.01 -13.98 11.11
N ASN A 19 16.43 -13.05 10.26
CA ASN A 19 15.59 -11.93 9.84
C ASN A 19 14.32 -12.40 9.11
N ASN A 20 14.39 -13.45 8.28
CA ASN A 20 13.20 -14.03 7.65
C ASN A 20 12.24 -14.63 8.69
N VAL A 21 12.75 -15.32 9.71
CA VAL A 21 11.89 -15.86 10.77
C VAL A 21 11.25 -14.73 11.57
N LYS A 22 12.03 -13.73 11.96
CA LYS A 22 11.57 -12.60 12.78
C LYS A 22 10.55 -11.72 12.06
N PHE A 23 10.74 -11.49 10.75
CA PHE A 23 9.93 -10.53 9.98
C PHE A 23 9.01 -11.17 8.94
N GLY A 24 9.15 -12.46 8.63
CA GLY A 24 8.41 -13.16 7.58
C GLY A 24 7.17 -13.92 8.07
N TRP A 25 6.96 -14.05 9.39
CA TRP A 25 5.74 -14.67 9.91
C TRP A 25 4.54 -13.73 9.73
N THR A 26 3.83 -13.90 8.62
CA THR A 26 2.62 -13.14 8.30
C THR A 26 1.44 -13.78 9.02
N VAL A 27 1.14 -13.34 10.24
CA VAL A 27 -0.15 -13.63 10.88
C VAL A 27 -1.23 -12.94 10.05
N LYS A 28 -2.22 -13.70 9.56
CA LYS A 28 -3.39 -13.12 8.86
C LYS A 28 -4.25 -12.35 9.86
N ILE A 29 -3.81 -11.14 10.21
CA ILE A 29 -4.59 -10.19 10.99
C ILE A 29 -5.72 -9.69 10.09
N LYS A 30 -6.96 -10.03 10.45
CA LYS A 30 -8.15 -9.45 9.82
C LYS A 30 -8.20 -7.98 10.22
N THR A 31 -7.89 -7.09 9.31
CA THR A 31 -7.97 -5.64 9.53
C THR A 31 -9.42 -5.25 9.82
N SER A 32 -9.67 -4.61 10.97
CA SER A 32 -10.97 -4.06 11.36
C SER A 32 -10.90 -2.54 11.36
N PHE A 33 -11.89 -1.87 10.77
CA PHE A 33 -12.04 -0.42 10.79
C PHE A 33 -13.25 -0.04 11.65
N SER A 34 -13.12 1.02 12.45
CA SER A 34 -14.27 1.63 13.14
C SER A 34 -15.36 1.98 12.13
N LYS A 35 -16.63 1.83 12.52
CA LYS A 35 -17.76 2.19 11.63
C LYS A 35 -18.08 3.68 11.71
N GLU A 36 -17.58 4.35 12.73
CA GLU A 36 -17.89 5.71 13.12
C GLU A 36 -16.79 6.69 12.68
N SER A 37 -15.55 6.21 12.57
CA SER A 37 -14.39 7.04 12.23
C SER A 37 -14.05 6.99 10.74
N PRO A 38 -13.79 8.14 10.08
CA PRO A 38 -13.28 8.15 8.71
C PRO A 38 -11.84 7.62 8.64
N VAL A 39 -11.49 7.02 7.51
CA VAL A 39 -10.13 6.59 7.18
C VAL A 39 -9.50 7.62 6.23
N TRP A 40 -8.35 8.18 6.60
CA TRP A 40 -7.62 9.12 5.76
C TRP A 40 -6.43 8.45 5.09
N LEU A 41 -6.29 8.66 3.78
CA LEU A 41 -5.15 8.17 3.02
C LEU A 41 -4.68 9.26 2.05
N LEU A 42 -3.48 9.80 2.28
CA LEU A 42 -2.80 10.76 1.39
C LEU A 42 -3.73 11.88 0.90
N GLY A 43 -4.39 12.57 1.85
CA GLY A 43 -5.29 13.69 1.59
C GLY A 43 -6.72 13.31 1.17
N ARG A 44 -7.07 12.03 1.06
CA ARG A 44 -8.46 11.57 0.81
C ARG A 44 -9.11 11.03 2.08
N CYS A 45 -10.39 11.34 2.25
CA CYS A 45 -11.22 10.85 3.34
C CYS A 45 -12.15 9.74 2.83
N TYR A 46 -12.12 8.59 3.51
CA TYR A 46 -12.96 7.43 3.22
C TYR A 46 -13.87 7.18 4.41
N HIS A 47 -15.17 7.45 4.24
CA HIS A 47 -16.17 7.26 5.29
C HIS A 47 -17.23 6.25 4.83
N ARG A 48 -17.68 5.37 5.72
CA ARG A 48 -18.78 4.46 5.40
C ARG A 48 -20.06 5.30 5.31
N LYS A 49 -20.69 5.35 4.13
CA LYS A 49 -22.04 5.93 4.00
C LYS A 49 -22.96 5.17 4.97
N LEU A 50 -23.52 5.86 5.96
CA LEU A 50 -24.62 5.30 6.74
C LEU A 50 -25.77 5.12 5.75
N SER A 51 -26.14 3.88 5.43
CA SER A 51 -27.38 3.64 4.71
C SER A 51 -28.52 4.12 5.61
N PRO A 52 -29.38 5.07 5.20
CA PRO A 52 -30.62 5.30 5.90
C PRO A 52 -31.53 4.11 5.57
N THR A 53 -31.58 3.10 6.45
CA THR A 53 -32.57 2.03 6.32
C THR A 53 -33.91 2.51 6.90
N GLY A 54 -34.88 2.76 6.02
CA GLY A 54 -36.29 2.50 6.29
C GLY A 54 -37.27 3.68 6.23
N SER A 55 -37.74 4.06 5.03
CA SER A 55 -39.19 4.24 4.79
C SER A 55 -39.46 4.22 3.29
N ILE A 56 -40.35 3.30 2.93
CA ILE A 56 -41.17 3.18 1.72
C ILE A 56 -41.33 4.50 0.96
N GLU A 57 -41.00 4.49 -0.34
CA GLU A 57 -41.96 4.89 -1.38
C GLU A 57 -41.49 4.45 -2.78
N SER A 58 -42.32 3.57 -3.34
CA SER A 58 -42.40 3.27 -4.77
C SER A 58 -42.89 4.51 -5.49
N SER A 59 -42.24 4.90 -6.60
CA SER A 59 -42.87 5.22 -7.90
C SER A 59 -41.81 5.72 -8.89
N THR A 60 -41.81 5.10 -10.07
CA THR A 60 -41.67 5.67 -11.42
C THR A 60 -41.11 7.11 -11.48
N GLU A 61 -40.01 7.38 -12.18
CA GLU A 61 -40.10 7.92 -13.54
C GLU A 61 -38.78 7.80 -14.34
N MET A 62 -38.97 7.49 -15.62
CA MET A 62 -37.95 7.35 -16.65
C MET A 62 -37.70 8.74 -17.25
N GLY A 63 -36.59 9.38 -16.89
CA GLY A 63 -36.18 10.70 -17.38
C GLY A 63 -34.75 10.66 -17.91
N THR A 64 -34.60 10.93 -19.21
CA THR A 64 -33.32 11.01 -19.92
C THR A 64 -32.75 12.41 -19.73
N GLU A 65 -31.87 12.61 -18.75
CA GLU A 65 -31.09 13.86 -18.68
C GLU A 65 -29.64 13.57 -18.26
N ALA A 66 -28.72 14.07 -19.08
CA ALA A 66 -27.28 13.94 -18.92
C ALA A 66 -26.85 14.54 -17.58
N THR A 67 -26.61 13.68 -16.59
CA THR A 67 -26.05 14.10 -15.32
C THR A 67 -24.60 14.52 -15.54
N ALA A 68 -24.38 15.85 -15.53
CA ALA A 68 -23.08 16.43 -15.33
C ALA A 68 -22.45 15.76 -14.09
N HIS A 69 -21.46 14.92 -14.36
CA HIS A 69 -20.75 14.14 -13.34
C HIS A 69 -20.06 15.14 -12.41
N ASN A 70 -20.70 15.50 -11.30
CA ASN A 70 -20.09 16.35 -10.28
C ASN A 70 -18.89 15.58 -9.72
N PRO A 71 -17.64 16.01 -9.99
CA PRO A 71 -16.45 15.27 -9.56
C PRO A 71 -16.37 15.13 -8.04
N VAL A 72 -17.11 15.99 -7.32
CA VAL A 72 -17.13 16.07 -5.86
C VAL A 72 -17.90 14.90 -5.22
N GLU A 73 -19.00 14.42 -5.82
CA GLU A 73 -19.80 13.33 -5.23
C GLU A 73 -19.07 11.97 -5.29
N GLN A 74 -18.27 11.77 -6.34
CA GLN A 74 -17.49 10.53 -6.52
C GLN A 74 -16.35 10.41 -5.48
N ILE A 75 -15.86 11.53 -4.95
CA ILE A 75 -14.76 11.55 -3.96
C ILE A 75 -15.23 11.11 -2.57
N TYR A 76 -16.50 11.34 -2.21
CA TYR A 76 -17.06 10.99 -0.90
C TYR A 76 -17.81 9.64 -0.86
N GLY A 77 -18.04 9.01 -2.03
CA GLY A 77 -18.94 7.86 -2.16
C GLY A 77 -18.34 6.47 -1.95
N GLU A 78 -17.02 6.29 -2.01
CA GLU A 78 -16.45 4.94 -2.18
C GLU A 78 -16.25 4.14 -0.87
N GLY A 79 -16.37 4.79 0.29
CA GLY A 79 -16.26 4.15 1.60
C GLY A 79 -15.01 3.27 1.78
N ILE A 80 -15.16 2.13 2.45
CA ILE A 80 -14.02 1.22 2.73
C ILE A 80 -13.52 0.52 1.46
N GLU A 81 -14.37 0.34 0.45
CA GLU A 81 -13.96 -0.29 -0.82
C GLU A 81 -13.06 0.65 -1.63
N GLY A 82 -13.40 1.94 -1.70
CA GLY A 82 -12.53 2.95 -2.26
C GLY A 82 -11.21 3.08 -1.54
N PHE A 83 -11.23 3.00 -0.20
CA PHE A 83 -10.00 2.96 0.59
C PHE A 83 -9.12 1.76 0.17
N LYS A 84 -9.70 0.56 0.06
CA LYS A 84 -8.96 -0.64 -0.35
C LYS A 84 -8.37 -0.51 -1.75
N SER A 85 -9.17 -0.03 -2.71
CA SER A 85 -8.70 0.20 -4.09
C SER A 85 -7.53 1.20 -4.10
N ASP A 86 -7.65 2.30 -3.37
CA ASP A 86 -6.60 3.32 -3.29
C ASP A 86 -5.33 2.82 -2.59
N PHE A 87 -5.50 2.10 -1.49
CA PHE A 87 -4.41 1.52 -0.71
C PHE A 87 -3.62 0.49 -1.53
N ILE A 88 -4.30 -0.42 -2.23
CA ILE A 88 -3.66 -1.45 -3.07
C ILE A 88 -2.97 -0.84 -4.29
N SER A 89 -3.48 0.29 -4.79
CA SER A 89 -2.85 1.02 -5.89
C SER A 89 -1.53 1.69 -5.52
N ARG A 90 -1.16 1.78 -4.23
CA ARG A 90 0.11 2.38 -3.82
C ARG A 90 1.27 1.44 -4.13
N ILE A 91 2.33 1.99 -4.73
CA ILE A 91 3.53 1.20 -5.05
C ILE A 91 4.20 0.77 -3.74
N TRP A 92 4.13 -0.53 -3.46
CA TRP A 92 4.72 -1.12 -2.27
C TRP A 92 6.12 -1.67 -2.58
N MET A 93 7.12 -1.18 -1.86
CA MET A 93 8.50 -1.65 -1.98
C MET A 93 8.95 -2.29 -0.67
N THR A 94 9.42 -3.52 -0.77
CA THR A 94 9.89 -4.34 0.34
C THR A 94 11.36 -4.67 0.17
N TYR A 95 11.95 -5.30 1.20
CA TYR A 95 13.27 -5.87 1.08
C TYR A 95 13.37 -6.83 -0.12
N ARG A 96 14.53 -6.82 -0.76
CA ARG A 96 14.89 -7.71 -1.87
C ARG A 96 16.18 -8.43 -1.52
N ARG A 97 16.33 -9.59 -2.15
CA ARG A 97 17.47 -10.49 -2.05
C ARG A 97 17.88 -10.86 -3.46
N GLU A 98 19.12 -11.31 -3.61
CA GLU A 98 19.67 -11.80 -4.87
C GLU A 98 19.67 -10.73 -5.98
N PHE A 99 19.69 -9.45 -5.60
CA PHE A 99 20.00 -8.39 -6.57
C PHE A 99 21.50 -8.40 -6.90
N PRO A 100 21.89 -7.96 -8.10
CA PRO A 100 23.30 -7.82 -8.47
C PRO A 100 24.08 -7.04 -7.42
N THR A 101 25.29 -7.49 -7.12
CA THR A 101 26.11 -6.87 -6.08
C THR A 101 26.24 -5.37 -6.30
N ILE A 102 25.92 -4.58 -5.27
CA ILE A 102 26.03 -3.12 -5.34
C ILE A 102 27.52 -2.78 -5.48
N SER A 103 27.85 -1.97 -6.49
CA SER A 103 29.22 -1.56 -6.80
C SER A 103 29.96 -1.06 -5.56
N GLY A 104 31.14 -1.62 -5.30
CA GLY A 104 31.96 -1.29 -4.12
C GLY A 104 31.52 -1.96 -2.81
N SER A 105 30.64 -2.95 -2.86
CA SER A 105 30.21 -3.72 -1.68
C SER A 105 30.13 -5.23 -1.97
N ALA A 106 29.81 -6.04 -0.96
CA ALA A 106 29.42 -7.44 -1.12
C ALA A 106 27.90 -7.66 -0.93
N PHE A 107 27.11 -6.58 -0.87
CA PHE A 107 25.68 -6.66 -0.56
C PHE A 107 24.87 -7.10 -1.79
N THR A 108 24.06 -8.14 -1.59
CA THR A 108 23.07 -8.67 -2.54
C THR A 108 21.65 -8.72 -1.93
N THR A 109 21.50 -8.17 -0.72
CA THR A 109 20.23 -8.07 0.00
C THR A 109 20.19 -6.79 0.81
N ASP A 110 19.02 -6.18 0.89
CA ASP A 110 18.76 -5.04 1.76
C ASP A 110 17.99 -5.42 3.05
N CYS A 111 17.79 -6.72 3.29
CA CYS A 111 17.18 -7.21 4.52
C CYS A 111 17.99 -6.80 5.75
N GLY A 112 17.36 -6.06 6.67
CA GLY A 112 17.95 -5.64 7.94
C GLY A 112 18.57 -4.24 7.94
N TRP A 113 18.76 -3.61 6.77
CA TRP A 113 19.32 -2.26 6.67
C TRP A 113 18.58 -1.34 5.68
N GLY A 114 17.82 -1.89 4.74
CA GLY A 114 17.17 -1.15 3.66
C GLY A 114 15.84 -0.47 4.01
N CYS A 115 15.33 -0.55 5.24
CA CYS A 115 13.94 -0.15 5.53
C CYS A 115 13.68 1.33 5.22
N MET A 116 14.58 2.23 5.63
CA MET A 116 14.46 3.65 5.33
C MET A 116 14.59 3.93 3.83
N LEU A 117 15.45 3.19 3.12
CA LEU A 117 15.59 3.32 1.67
C LEU A 117 14.29 2.92 0.96
N ARG A 118 13.68 1.81 1.36
CA ARG A 118 12.38 1.36 0.81
C ARG A 118 11.26 2.35 1.11
N SER A 119 11.21 2.91 2.32
CA SER A 119 10.25 3.98 2.65
C SER A 119 10.45 5.24 1.80
N GLY A 120 11.71 5.65 1.59
CA GLY A 120 12.03 6.78 0.70
C GLY A 120 11.64 6.51 -0.75
N GLN A 121 11.90 5.29 -1.26
CA GLN A 121 11.46 4.87 -2.59
C GLN A 121 9.94 4.90 -2.74
N MET A 122 9.18 4.43 -1.74
CA MET A 122 7.71 4.50 -1.77
C MET A 122 7.19 5.94 -1.76
N MET A 123 7.82 6.83 -0.97
CA MET A 123 7.46 8.25 -0.94
C MET A 123 7.72 8.93 -2.28
N LEU A 124 8.89 8.68 -2.89
CA LEU A 124 9.22 9.21 -4.22
C LEU A 124 8.31 8.62 -5.30
N ALA A 125 8.06 7.30 -5.27
CA ALA A 125 7.16 6.63 -6.20
C ALA A 125 5.74 7.23 -6.12
N GLN A 126 5.25 7.52 -4.91
CA GLN A 126 3.96 8.19 -4.73
C GLN A 126 3.96 9.61 -5.33
N ALA A 127 5.04 10.37 -5.18
CA ALA A 127 5.16 11.69 -5.80
C ALA A 127 5.14 11.59 -7.34
N LEU A 128 5.85 10.61 -7.91
CA LEU A 128 5.85 10.35 -9.36
C LEU A 128 4.47 9.92 -9.86
N VAL A 129 3.77 9.05 -9.13
CA VAL A 129 2.38 8.67 -9.45
C VAL A 129 1.48 9.91 -9.45
N CYS A 130 1.58 10.76 -8.42
CA CYS A 130 0.80 12.01 -8.38
C CYS A 130 1.14 12.94 -9.55
N HIS A 131 2.42 13.06 -9.92
CA HIS A 131 2.87 13.95 -10.97
C HIS A 131 2.46 13.49 -12.37
N PHE A 132 2.59 12.20 -12.66
CA PHE A 132 2.35 11.66 -14.02
C PHE A 132 0.96 11.07 -14.23
N LEU A 133 0.34 10.47 -13.21
CA LEU A 133 -0.94 9.77 -13.31
C LEU A 133 -2.07 10.49 -12.56
N GLY A 134 -1.73 11.40 -11.64
CA GLY A 134 -2.68 12.10 -10.78
C GLY A 134 -3.11 11.30 -9.55
N ARG A 135 -3.58 12.00 -8.52
CA ARG A 135 -4.01 11.39 -7.24
C ARG A 135 -5.21 10.43 -7.38
N SER A 136 -6.04 10.63 -8.41
CA SER A 136 -7.21 9.80 -8.71
C SER A 136 -6.85 8.46 -9.37
N TRP A 137 -5.62 8.27 -9.86
CA TRP A 137 -5.24 7.02 -10.51
C TRP A 137 -5.31 5.80 -9.57
N ARG A 138 -5.79 4.68 -10.11
CA ARG A 138 -5.90 3.37 -9.46
C ARG A 138 -5.33 2.29 -10.39
N TRP A 139 -4.74 1.24 -9.81
CA TRP A 139 -4.22 0.07 -10.52
C TRP A 139 -5.30 -1.02 -10.65
#